data_AF-A0A1S8XWC8-F1
#
_entry.id   AF-A0A1S8XWC8-F1
#
_cell.length_a   1.000
_cell.length_b   1.000
_cell.length_c   1.000
_cell.angle_alpha   90.00
_cell.angle_beta   90.00
_cell.angle_gamma   90.00
#
_symmetry.space_group_name_H-M   'P 1'
#
loop_
_entity.id
_entity.type
_entity.pdbx_description
1 polymer ?
#
loop_
_entity_poly.entity_id
_entity_poly.type
_entity_poly.pdbx_seq_one_letter_code
_entity_poly.pdbx_strand_id
1 'polypeptide(L)'
;VGDLVVALCQLFDVPPKYDVIGVRHGEKQFETMASREELARAEDFGDFYRLPVDARRLSYASYVTEGRIGLPALPELSSATARRLDVPEIMELLLTLPQVRAELALCDPALAG
;
A
#
# COMPACT_ATOMS: atom_id res chain seq x y z
N VAL A 1 -9.08 1.10 -5.37
CA VAL A 1 -8.81 1.08 -6.82
C VAL A 1 -9.72 2.03 -7.60
N GLY A 2 -11.03 2.06 -7.34
CA GLY A 2 -11.93 3.02 -8.02
C GLY A 2 -11.45 4.48 -7.96
N ASP A 3 -11.03 4.96 -6.78
CA ASP A 3 -10.54 6.33 -6.60
C ASP A 3 -9.32 6.66 -7.48
N LEU A 4 -8.43 5.69 -7.71
CA LEU A 4 -7.29 5.85 -8.61
C LEU A 4 -7.73 6.01 -10.08
N VAL A 5 -8.77 5.26 -10.50
CA VAL A 5 -9.35 5.40 -11.84
C VAL A 5 -9.96 6.79 -11.99
N VAL A 6 -10.72 7.27 -11.00
CA VAL A 6 -11.31 8.62 -11.01
C VAL A 6 -10.22 9.68 -11.10
N ALA A 7 -9.18 9.60 -10.26
CA ALA A 7 -8.07 10.54 -10.25
C ALA A 7 -7.37 10.62 -11.61
N LEU A 8 -7.09 9.47 -12.24
CA LEU A 8 -6.51 9.44 -13.59
C LEU A 8 -7.45 10.04 -14.63
N CYS A 9 -8.74 9.70 -14.60
CA CYS A 9 -9.70 10.26 -15.57
C CYS A 9 -9.80 11.78 -15.44
N GLN A 10 -9.81 12.31 -14.22
CA GLN A 10 -9.83 13.75 -13.95
C GLN A 10 -8.54 14.45 -14.39
N LEU A 11 -7.36 13.86 -14.12
CA LEU A 11 -6.09 14.44 -14.55
C LEU A 11 -5.98 14.56 -16.07
N PHE A 12 -6.50 13.59 -16.80
CA PHE A 12 -6.45 13.55 -18.26
C PHE A 12 -7.68 14.15 -18.96
N ASP A 13 -8.58 14.79 -18.20
CA ASP A 13 -9.84 15.38 -18.69
C ASP A 13 -10.66 14.42 -19.58
N VAL A 14 -10.74 13.15 -19.18
CA VAL A 14 -11.52 12.11 -19.86
C VAL A 14 -12.69 11.67 -19.00
N PRO A 15 -13.85 11.33 -19.61
CA PRO A 15 -14.97 10.81 -18.84
C PRO A 15 -14.60 9.48 -18.17
N PRO A 16 -14.99 9.26 -16.90
CA PRO A 16 -14.68 8.02 -16.20
C PRO A 16 -15.38 6.84 -16.89
N LYS A 17 -14.58 5.88 -17.33
CA LYS A 17 -15.05 4.63 -17.94
C LYS A 17 -14.57 3.45 -17.12
N TYR A 18 -15.52 2.61 -16.70
CA TYR A 18 -15.24 1.35 -16.01
C TYR A 18 -15.60 0.19 -16.91
N ASP A 19 -14.65 -0.74 -17.08
CA ASP A 19 -14.94 -2.07 -17.59
C ASP A 19 -14.46 -3.08 -16.53
N VAL A 20 -15.41 -3.70 -15.83
CA VAL A 20 -15.12 -4.55 -14.67
C VAL A 20 -14.96 -5.99 -15.14
N ILE A 21 -13.70 -6.40 -15.33
CA ILE A 21 -13.34 -7.74 -15.82
C ILE A 21 -13.24 -8.80 -14.71
N GLY A 22 -13.43 -8.41 -13.44
CA GLY A 22 -13.30 -9.29 -12.28
C GLY A 22 -11.87 -9.44 -11.78
N VAL A 23 -11.71 -10.19 -10.68
CA VAL A 23 -10.41 -10.50 -10.06
C VAL A 23 -9.71 -11.59 -10.87
N ARG A 24 -8.43 -11.38 -11.20
CA ARG A 24 -7.64 -12.38 -11.95
C ARG A 24 -7.10 -13.46 -11.03
N HIS A 25 -6.74 -14.60 -11.60
CA HIS A 25 -6.16 -15.70 -10.84
C HIS A 25 -4.86 -15.25 -10.15
N GLY A 26 -4.76 -15.51 -8.84
CA GLY A 26 -3.60 -15.17 -8.03
C GLY A 26 -3.58 -13.73 -7.47
N GLU A 27 -4.57 -12.90 -7.78
CA GLU A 27 -4.69 -11.56 -7.19
C GLU A 27 -5.34 -11.61 -5.82
N LYS A 28 -4.78 -10.84 -4.88
CA LYS A 28 -5.39 -10.61 -3.57
C LYS A 28 -6.23 -9.33 -3.59
N GLN A 29 -7.26 -9.27 -2.75
CA GLN A 29 -8.06 -8.06 -2.57
C GLN A 29 -7.27 -6.94 -1.88
N PHE A 30 -6.35 -7.31 -0.99
CA PHE A 30 -5.46 -6.41 -0.28
C PHE A 30 -4.07 -7.04 -0.19
N GLU A 31 -3.06 -6.18 -0.12
CA GLU A 31 -1.68 -6.60 0.05
C GLU A 31 -1.24 -6.32 1.48
N THR A 32 -0.56 -7.30 2.08
CA THR A 32 -0.05 -7.21 3.45
C THR A 32 1.42 -6.83 3.40
N MET A 33 1.79 -5.75 4.09
CA MET A 33 3.17 -5.32 4.27
C MET A 33 3.82 -6.04 5.46
N ALA A 34 3.10 -6.14 6.59
CA ALA A 34 3.59 -6.83 7.78
C ALA A 34 2.43 -7.51 8.52
N SER A 35 2.62 -8.77 8.88
CA SER A 35 1.68 -9.51 9.70
C SER A 35 1.64 -8.96 11.13
N ARG A 36 0.60 -9.30 11.87
CA ARG A 36 0.48 -8.98 13.30
C ARG A 36 1.68 -9.47 14.12
N GLU A 37 2.20 -10.66 13.82
CA GLU A 37 3.35 -11.23 14.54
C GLU A 37 4.63 -10.44 14.28
N GLU A 38 4.80 -9.97 13.04
CA GLU A 38 5.92 -9.11 12.65
C GLU A 38 5.83 -7.74 13.32
N LEU A 39 4.67 -7.09 13.29
CA LEU A 39 4.46 -5.80 13.93
C LEU A 39 4.65 -5.86 15.45
N ALA A 40 4.22 -6.95 16.09
CA ALA A 40 4.38 -7.10 17.53
C ALA A 40 5.84 -7.28 17.99
N ARG A 41 6.78 -7.52 17.07
CA ARG A 41 8.23 -7.51 17.31
C ARG A 41 8.96 -6.36 16.60
N ALA A 42 8.25 -5.54 15.85
CA ALA A 42 8.84 -4.45 15.09
C ALA A 42 9.19 -3.28 16.02
N GLU A 43 10.22 -2.53 15.63
CA GLU A 43 10.51 -1.22 16.20
C GLU A 43 9.95 -0.14 15.27
N ASP A 44 9.21 0.81 15.84
CA ASP A 44 8.59 1.93 15.14
C ASP A 44 9.56 3.13 15.09
N PHE A 45 9.92 3.56 13.87
CA PHE A 45 10.78 4.73 13.63
C PHE A 45 9.99 5.92 13.05
N GLY A 46 8.66 5.90 13.15
CA GLY A 46 7.77 6.86 12.51
C GLY A 46 7.49 6.47 11.06
N ASP A 47 8.42 6.79 10.16
CA ASP A 47 8.20 6.59 8.71
C ASP A 47 8.53 5.16 8.23
N PHE A 48 9.14 4.33 9.09
CA PHE A 48 9.47 2.95 8.76
C PHE A 48 9.42 2.04 9.99
N TYR A 49 9.15 0.76 9.74
CA TYR A 49 9.26 -0.30 10.73
C TYR A 49 10.55 -1.10 10.54
N ARG A 50 11.25 -1.38 11.63
CA ARG A 50 12.40 -2.29 11.63
C ARG A 50 11.99 -3.64 12.20
N LEU A 51 12.02 -4.68 11.37
CA LEU A 51 11.84 -6.06 11.82
C LEU A 51 13.19 -6.63 12.26
N PRO A 52 13.42 -6.90 13.56
CA PRO A 52 14.64 -7.53 14.00
C PRO A 52 14.71 -8.95 13.43
N VAL A 53 15.90 -9.34 12.94
CA VAL A 53 16.16 -10.72 12.55
C VAL A 53 15.95 -11.59 13.78
N ASP A 54 15.20 -12.67 13.60
CA ASP A 54 14.93 -13.61 14.67
C ASP A 54 16.22 -14.35 15.06
N ALA A 55 16.90 -13.84 16.10
CA ALA A 55 18.15 -14.40 16.59
C ALA A 55 17.94 -15.67 17.44
N ARG A 56 16.72 -16.24 17.48
CA ARG A 56 16.44 -17.55 18.07
C ARG A 56 17.13 -18.63 17.22
N ARG A 57 18.43 -18.85 17.46
CA ARG A 57 19.22 -19.97 16.94
C ARG A 57 18.38 -21.26 16.95
N LEU A 58 17.92 -21.74 15.79
CA LEU A 58 17.44 -23.11 15.51
C LEU A 58 16.69 -23.83 16.66
N SER A 59 15.92 -23.10 17.47
CA SER A 59 15.28 -23.63 18.68
C SER A 59 13.82 -23.89 18.36
N TYR A 60 13.49 -25.15 18.09
CA TYR A 60 12.12 -25.62 17.90
C TYR A 60 11.24 -25.43 19.14
N ALA A 61 11.82 -25.21 20.32
CA ALA A 61 11.08 -25.04 21.58
C ALA A 61 10.16 -23.80 21.56
N SER A 62 10.58 -22.72 20.90
CA SER A 62 9.82 -21.46 20.83
C SER A 62 8.54 -21.52 19.99
N TYR A 63 8.35 -22.59 19.21
CA TYR A 63 7.14 -22.84 18.43
C TYR A 63 6.19 -23.83 19.12
N VAL A 64 6.62 -24.53 20.17
CA VAL A 64 5.90 -25.70 20.72
C VAL A 64 5.55 -25.55 22.21
N THR A 65 6.36 -24.87 23.02
CA THR A 65 6.19 -24.85 24.50
C THR A 65 6.08 -23.46 25.13
N GLU A 66 6.53 -22.40 24.47
CA GLU A 66 6.54 -21.03 25.00
C GLU A 66 5.72 -20.09 24.11
N GLY A 67 4.40 -20.10 24.27
CA GLY A 67 3.54 -19.08 23.66
C GLY A 67 3.81 -17.72 24.31
N ARG A 68 4.03 -16.67 23.50
CA ARG A 68 4.08 -15.28 24.01
C ARG A 68 2.66 -14.82 24.37
N ILE A 69 2.29 -14.99 25.64
CA ILE A 69 1.05 -14.45 26.21
C ILE A 69 1.23 -12.93 26.36
N GLY A 70 0.45 -12.12 25.62
CA GLY A 70 0.42 -10.66 25.79
C GLY A 70 0.90 -9.82 24.60
N LEU A 71 0.94 -10.35 23.37
CA LEU A 71 1.17 -9.51 22.18
C LEU A 71 0.04 -8.47 22.08
N PRO A 72 0.36 -7.17 21.93
CA PRO A 72 -0.66 -6.16 21.71
C PRO A 72 -1.47 -6.52 20.47
N ALA A 73 -2.79 -6.30 20.52
CA ALA A 73 -3.69 -6.51 19.40
C ALA A 73 -3.50 -5.41 18.34
N LEU A 74 -2.31 -5.33 17.76
CA LEU A 74 -2.08 -4.50 16.58
C LEU A 74 -2.75 -5.23 15.39
N PRO A 75 -3.61 -4.54 14.62
CA PRO A 75 -4.07 -5.09 13.35
C PRO A 75 -2.86 -5.29 12.42
N GLU A 76 -2.96 -6.22 11.48
CA GLU A 76 -1.94 -6.34 10.43
C GLU A 76 -1.82 -5.03 9.65
N LEU A 77 -0.64 -4.75 9.12
CA LEU A 77 -0.40 -3.62 8.25
C LEU A 77 -0.61 -4.07 6.81
N SER A 78 -1.74 -3.69 6.24
CA SER A 78 -2.12 -4.00 4.86
C SER A 78 -2.66 -2.76 4.16
N SER A 79 -2.85 -2.86 2.84
CA SER A 79 -3.50 -1.79 2.07
C SER A 79 -4.96 -1.53 2.49
N ALA A 80 -5.57 -2.39 3.31
CA ALA A 80 -6.90 -2.19 3.88
C ALA A 80 -6.89 -1.38 5.19
N THR A 81 -5.82 -1.50 5.99
CA THR A 81 -5.73 -0.89 7.33
C THR A 81 -4.91 0.40 7.34
N ALA A 82 -4.02 0.58 6.36
CA ALA A 82 -3.29 1.81 6.15
C ALA A 82 -4.23 2.98 5.80
N ARG A 83 -3.75 4.22 6.02
CA ARG A 83 -4.45 5.44 5.56
C ARG A 83 -4.71 5.33 4.07
N ARG A 84 -5.98 5.46 3.68
CA ARG A 84 -6.40 5.49 2.29
C ARG A 84 -6.50 6.93 1.83
N LEU A 85 -5.82 7.23 0.72
CA LEU A 85 -5.88 8.53 0.07
C LEU A 85 -7.24 8.72 -0.62
N ASP A 86 -7.77 9.93 -0.56
CA ASP A 86 -8.91 10.35 -1.37
C ASP A 86 -8.50 10.75 -2.80
N VAL A 87 -9.48 11.08 -3.65
CA VAL A 87 -9.22 11.41 -5.06
C VAL A 87 -8.27 12.61 -5.20
N PRO A 88 -8.49 13.77 -4.55
CA PRO A 88 -7.53 14.88 -4.55
C PRO A 88 -6.12 14.48 -4.11
N GLU A 89 -5.96 13.76 -3.00
CA GLU A 89 -4.66 13.32 -2.49
C GLU A 89 -3.95 12.38 -3.47
N ILE A 90 -4.69 11.50 -4.15
CA ILE A 90 -4.14 10.64 -5.21
C ILE A 90 -3.64 11.48 -6.39
N MET A 91 -4.39 12.50 -6.82
CA MET A 91 -3.97 13.37 -7.92
C MET A 91 -2.69 14.14 -7.57
N GLU A 92 -2.61 14.71 -6.37
CA GLU A 92 -1.41 15.39 -5.89
C GLU A 92 -0.20 14.45 -5.90
N LEU A 93 -0.35 13.22 -5.39
CA LEU A 93 0.69 12.20 -5.40
C LEU A 93 1.11 11.83 -6.84
N LEU A 94 0.16 11.60 -7.73
CA LEU A 94 0.44 11.26 -9.14
C LEU A 94 1.21 12.38 -9.85
N LEU A 95 0.91 13.65 -9.56
CA LEU A 95 1.63 14.79 -10.11
C LEU A 95 3.08 14.90 -9.62
N THR A 96 3.45 14.23 -8.53
CA THR A 96 4.87 14.12 -8.11
C THR A 96 5.68 13.20 -9.02
N LEU A 97 5.03 12.30 -9.77
CA LEU A 97 5.70 11.33 -10.64
C LEU A 97 6.08 11.95 -11.99
N PRO A 98 7.37 11.97 -12.39
CA PRO A 98 7.80 12.52 -13.66
C PRO A 98 7.11 11.91 -14.88
N GLN A 99 6.80 10.61 -14.82
CA GLN A 99 6.16 9.88 -15.92
C GLN A 99 4.73 10.39 -16.15
N VAL A 100 3.96 10.62 -15.08
CA VAL A 100 2.59 11.14 -15.20
C VAL A 100 2.61 12.55 -15.79
N ARG A 101 3.51 13.42 -15.31
CA ARG A 101 3.66 14.77 -15.86
C ARG A 101 4.05 14.76 -17.35
N ALA A 102 4.94 13.85 -17.75
CA ALA A 102 5.34 13.70 -19.13
C ALA A 102 4.16 13.30 -20.03
N GLU A 103 3.34 12.33 -19.61
CA GLU A 103 2.14 11.92 -20.37
C GLU A 103 1.09 13.05 -20.44
N LEU A 104 0.87 13.79 -19.35
CA LEU A 104 -0.05 14.93 -19.34
C LEU A 104 0.38 16.03 -20.33
N ALA A 105 1.68 16.33 -20.41
CA ALA A 105 2.21 17.31 -21.35
C ALA A 105 2.06 16.89 -22.83
N LEU A 106 1.96 15.58 -23.12
CA LEU A 106 1.65 15.08 -24.46
C LEU A 106 0.16 15.25 -24.80
N CYS A 107 -0.73 15.17 -23.80
CA CYS A 107 -2.17 15.34 -23.97
C CYS A 107 -2.58 16.81 -24.09
N ASP A 108 -1.91 17.70 -23.35
CA ASP A 108 -2.10 19.15 -23.45
C ASP A 108 -0.74 19.87 -23.59
N PRO A 109 -0.40 20.36 -24.80
CA PRO A 109 0.87 21.05 -25.02
C PRO A 109 0.99 22.37 -24.23
N ALA A 110 -0.07 22.89 -23.62
CA ALA A 110 -0.02 24.06 -22.75
C ALA A 110 0.60 23.77 -21.36
N LEU A 111 0.69 22.49 -20.96
CA LEU A 111 1.29 22.02 -19.69
C LEU A 111 2.76 21.59 -19.83
N ALA A 112 3.35 21.73 -21.03
CA ALA A 112 4.73 21.33 -21.34
C ALA A 112 5.81 22.35 -20.89
N GLY A 113 5.46 23.37 -20.09
CA GLY A 113 6.32 24.49 -19.69
C GLY A 113 6.72 24.49 -18.22
#